data_AF-D5U7W7-F1
#
_entry.id   AF-D5U7W7-F1
#
_cell.length_a   1.000
_cell.length_b   1.000
_cell.length_c   1.000
_cell.angle_alpha   90.00
_cell.angle_beta   90.00
_cell.angle_gamma   90.00
#
_symmetry.space_group_name_H-M   'P 1'
#
loop_
_entity.id
_entity.type
_entity.pdbx_description
1 polymer ?
#
loop_
_entity_poly.entity_id
_entity_poly.type
_entity_poly.pdbx_seq_one_letter_code
_entity_poly.pdbx_strand_id
1 'polypeptide(L)'
;MRKLYIITLMFFCFAVSLTPKSSENFYCEYCGNRFNSVKTLTSQNCMRHPDGNYKGKHKLYEGSEKDEYTCKYCGNKYKTLKQLTSSKCMRHSNGNYKGYHSPAL
;
A
#
# COMPACT_ATOMS: atom_id res chain seq x y z
N MET A 1 56.38 14.07 -7.86
CA MET A 1 55.03 14.46 -8.35
C MET A 1 54.00 13.32 -8.47
N ARG A 2 54.37 12.03 -8.43
CA ARG A 2 53.45 10.90 -8.72
C ARG A 2 52.91 10.15 -7.49
N LYS A 3 53.29 10.55 -6.26
CA LYS A 3 52.81 9.97 -4.99
C LYS A 3 51.62 10.71 -4.38
N LEU A 4 51.30 11.93 -4.86
CA LEU A 4 50.22 12.75 -4.31
C LEU A 4 48.82 12.42 -4.90
N TYR A 5 48.77 11.84 -6.10
CA TYR A 5 47.53 11.49 -6.80
C TYR A 5 46.86 10.19 -6.31
N ILE A 6 47.59 9.35 -5.57
CA ILE A 6 47.06 8.06 -5.06
C ILE A 6 46.24 8.29 -3.79
N ILE A 7 46.60 9.30 -2.98
CA ILE A 7 45.93 9.59 -1.71
C ILE A 7 44.58 10.32 -1.94
N THR A 8 44.45 11.09 -3.03
CA THR A 8 43.18 11.74 -3.40
C THR A 8 42.16 10.75 -4.02
N LEU A 9 42.60 9.61 -4.54
CA LEU A 9 41.71 8.57 -5.08
C LEU A 9 41.04 7.70 -3.99
N MET A 10 41.60 7.65 -2.77
CA MET A 10 41.04 6.85 -1.68
C MET A 10 39.92 7.57 -0.90
N PHE A 11 39.81 8.90 -1.03
CA PHE A 11 38.75 9.68 -0.36
C PHE A 11 37.41 9.69 -1.11
N PHE A 12 37.39 9.35 -2.40
CA PHE A 12 36.17 9.35 -3.22
C PHE A 12 35.32 8.07 -3.09
N CYS A 13 35.80 7.03 -2.40
CA CYS A 13 35.07 5.76 -2.23
C CYS A 13 34.18 5.70 -0.97
N PHE A 14 34.24 6.69 -0.08
CA PHE A 14 33.49 6.66 1.19
C PHE A 14 32.20 7.49 1.20
N ALA A 15 31.66 7.82 0.04
CA ALA A 15 30.28 8.29 -0.10
C ALA A 15 29.38 7.14 -0.58
N VAL A 16 29.51 5.96 0.03
CA VAL A 16 28.49 4.91 -0.08
C VAL A 16 27.19 5.51 0.46
N SER A 17 26.26 5.70 -0.46
CA SER A 17 25.04 6.47 -0.30
C SER A 17 24.16 5.84 0.77
N LEU A 18 24.02 6.49 1.93
CA LEU A 18 22.92 6.24 2.86
C LEU A 18 21.64 6.81 2.23
N THR A 19 21.09 6.14 1.23
CA THR A 19 19.73 6.44 0.78
C THR A 19 18.79 6.06 1.92
N PRO A 20 17.99 7.00 2.48
CA PRO A 20 16.97 6.64 3.43
C PRO A 20 16.04 5.64 2.74
N LYS A 21 15.99 4.40 3.24
CA LYS A 21 15.01 3.41 2.80
C LYS A 21 13.65 4.04 3.03
N SER A 22 12.96 4.42 1.95
CA SER A 22 11.61 4.93 2.05
C SER A 22 10.81 3.92 2.87
N SER A 23 10.08 4.39 3.87
CA SER A 23 9.15 3.54 4.59
C SER A 23 8.01 3.22 3.61
N GLU A 24 8.18 2.17 2.81
CA GLU A 24 7.14 1.70 1.90
C GLU A 24 5.89 1.41 2.75
N ASN A 25 4.81 2.11 2.41
CA ASN A 25 3.54 1.95 3.08
C ASN A 25 2.80 0.78 2.42
N PHE A 26 2.48 -0.24 3.20
CA PHE A 26 1.72 -1.38 2.72
C PHE A 26 0.25 -1.20 3.09
N TYR A 27 -0.63 -1.27 2.11
CA TYR A 27 -2.06 -1.05 2.33
C TYR A 27 -2.85 -2.34 2.20
N CYS A 28 -3.96 -2.45 2.92
CA CYS A 28 -4.89 -3.54 2.75
C CYS A 28 -5.96 -3.21 1.70
N GLU A 29 -6.16 -4.07 0.70
CA GLU A 29 -7.18 -3.90 -0.36
C GLU A 29 -8.62 -3.83 0.21
N TYR A 30 -8.90 -4.57 1.28
CA TYR A 30 -10.24 -4.71 1.84
C TYR A 30 -10.66 -3.59 2.78
N CYS A 31 -9.72 -3.06 3.57
CA CYS A 31 -10.03 -2.07 4.61
C CYS A 31 -9.24 -0.76 4.51
N GLY A 32 -8.28 -0.68 3.59
CA GLY A 32 -7.46 0.51 3.38
C GLY A 32 -6.56 0.89 4.56
N ASN A 33 -6.39 0.01 5.55
CA ASN A 33 -5.44 0.25 6.64
C ASN A 33 -4.01 0.19 6.12
N ARG A 34 -3.17 1.07 6.66
CA ARG A 34 -1.74 1.16 6.40
C ARG A 34 -0.96 0.31 7.40
N PHE A 35 0.09 -0.34 6.91
CA PHE A 35 1.02 -1.18 7.66
C PHE A 35 2.47 -0.87 7.28
N ASN A 36 3.38 -1.11 8.22
CA ASN A 36 4.82 -0.89 8.02
C ASN A 36 5.54 -2.08 7.36
N SER A 37 4.85 -3.21 7.16
CA SER A 37 5.38 -4.38 6.47
C SER A 37 4.25 -5.30 5.99
N VAL A 38 4.53 -6.11 4.97
CA VAL A 38 3.62 -7.20 4.53
C VAL A 38 3.41 -8.23 5.65
N LYS A 39 4.43 -8.48 6.47
CA LYS A 39 4.35 -9.42 7.61
C LYS A 39 3.30 -8.97 8.63
N THR A 40 3.32 -7.69 9.03
CA THR A 40 2.34 -7.18 10.00
C THR A 40 0.94 -7.15 9.41
N LEU A 41 0.80 -6.78 8.13
CA LEU A 41 -0.47 -6.83 7.38
C LEU A 41 -1.08 -8.24 7.41
N THR A 42 -0.32 -9.25 6.99
CA THR A 42 -0.81 -10.63 6.87
C THR A 42 -0.99 -11.35 8.20
N SER A 43 -0.41 -10.84 9.30
CA SER A 43 -0.56 -11.44 10.63
C SER A 43 -1.95 -11.22 11.25
N GLN A 44 -2.62 -10.11 10.93
CA GLN A 44 -3.86 -9.68 11.58
C GLN A 44 -5.11 -10.05 10.76
N ASN A 45 -6.24 -10.23 11.44
CA ASN A 45 -7.51 -10.47 10.78
C ASN A 45 -8.15 -9.16 10.32
N CYS A 46 -8.78 -9.18 9.15
CA CYS A 46 -9.41 -8.00 8.57
C CYS A 46 -10.89 -7.89 8.95
N MET A 47 -11.28 -6.75 9.53
CA MET A 47 -12.68 -6.45 9.86
C MET A 47 -13.59 -6.39 8.62
N ARG A 48 -13.02 -6.11 7.44
CA ARG A 48 -13.75 -5.97 6.17
C ARG A 48 -13.45 -7.11 5.19
N HIS A 49 -13.11 -8.28 5.71
CA HIS A 49 -12.87 -9.45 4.86
C HIS A 49 -14.15 -9.80 4.06
N PRO A 50 -14.05 -10.17 2.77
CA PRO A 50 -15.21 -10.49 1.94
C PRO A 50 -16.07 -11.64 2.50
N ASP A 51 -15.45 -12.62 3.16
CA ASP A 51 -16.17 -13.75 3.77
C ASP A 51 -16.84 -13.43 5.12
N GLY A 52 -16.69 -12.19 5.60
CA GLY A 52 -17.29 -11.73 6.84
C GLY A 52 -16.30 -11.14 7.82
N ASN A 53 -16.83 -10.46 8.83
CA ASN A 53 -16.03 -9.71 9.80
C ASN A 53 -14.99 -10.61 10.51
N TYR A 54 -13.71 -10.26 10.39
CA TYR A 54 -12.56 -11.00 10.95
C TYR A 54 -12.45 -12.48 10.53
N LYS A 55 -13.10 -12.88 9.42
CA LYS A 55 -13.07 -14.27 8.89
C LYS A 55 -11.83 -14.60 8.05
N GLY A 56 -10.93 -13.65 7.84
CA GLY A 56 -9.68 -13.86 7.13
C GLY A 56 -8.67 -12.75 7.39
N LYS A 57 -7.48 -12.91 6.83
CA LYS A 57 -6.37 -11.96 6.99
C LYS A 57 -6.54 -10.73 6.11
N HIS A 58 -5.77 -9.69 6.35
CA HIS A 58 -5.67 -8.59 5.39
C HIS A 58 -5.09 -9.09 4.08
N LYS A 59 -5.65 -8.61 2.95
CA LYS A 59 -5.07 -8.78 1.62
C LYS A 59 -4.25 -7.55 1.25
N LEU A 60 -3.04 -7.76 0.73
CA LEU A 60 -2.17 -6.69 0.24
C LEU A 60 -2.81 -6.00 -0.97
N TYR A 61 -2.76 -4.67 -0.98
CA TYR A 61 -3.06 -3.88 -2.17
C TYR A 61 -1.83 -3.89 -3.09
N GLU A 62 -1.98 -4.45 -4.29
CA GLU A 62 -0.90 -4.65 -5.26
C GLU A 62 -0.58 -3.40 -6.09
N GLY A 63 -1.37 -2.32 -5.96
CA GLY A 63 -1.11 -1.07 -6.66
C GLY A 63 -0.10 -0.18 -5.93
N SER A 64 0.44 0.80 -6.64
CA SER A 64 1.24 1.87 -6.03
C SER A 64 0.36 2.84 -5.24
N GLU A 65 0.99 3.61 -4.34
CA GLU A 65 0.34 4.76 -3.71
C GLU A 65 -0.02 5.81 -4.80
N LYS A 66 -1.25 6.31 -4.75
CA LYS A 66 -1.81 7.29 -5.70
C LYS A 66 -2.46 8.44 -4.94
N ASP A 67 -2.55 9.61 -5.57
CA ASP A 67 -3.25 10.78 -5.03
C ASP A 67 -4.77 10.58 -4.97
N GLU A 68 -5.29 9.67 -5.80
CA GLU A 68 -6.70 9.34 -5.88
C GLU A 68 -6.90 7.86 -6.24
N TYR A 69 -7.90 7.26 -5.60
CA TYR A 69 -8.26 5.87 -5.77
C TYR A 69 -9.67 5.79 -6.33
N THR A 70 -9.83 5.01 -7.39
CA THR A 70 -11.12 4.79 -8.06
C THR A 70 -11.70 3.45 -7.66
N CYS A 71 -13.01 3.41 -7.37
CA CYS A 71 -13.70 2.15 -7.13
C CYS A 71 -13.90 1.38 -8.44
N LYS A 72 -13.43 0.13 -8.50
CA LYS A 72 -13.57 -0.73 -9.70
C LYS A 72 -15.02 -1.07 -10.08
N TYR A 73 -15.95 -0.93 -9.14
CA TYR A 73 -17.36 -1.30 -9.34
C TYR A 73 -18.25 -0.14 -9.77
N CYS A 74 -18.02 1.07 -9.23
CA CYS A 74 -18.90 2.21 -9.45
C CYS A 74 -18.22 3.46 -9.99
N GLY A 75 -16.89 3.46 -10.13
CA GLY A 75 -16.13 4.62 -10.66
C GLY A 75 -15.97 5.79 -9.69
N ASN A 76 -16.51 5.73 -8.47
CA ASN A 76 -16.34 6.79 -7.47
C ASN A 76 -14.87 6.92 -7.07
N LYS A 77 -14.44 8.17 -6.85
CA LYS A 77 -13.07 8.55 -6.53
C LYS A 77 -12.95 8.96 -5.06
N TYR A 78 -11.82 8.61 -4.44
CA TYR A 78 -11.54 8.88 -3.04
C TYR A 78 -10.06 9.25 -2.86
N LYS A 79 -9.74 10.10 -1.88
CA LYS A 79 -8.35 10.52 -1.62
C LYS A 79 -7.50 9.44 -0.95
N THR A 80 -8.14 8.48 -0.27
CA THR A 80 -7.42 7.39 0.42
C THR A 80 -8.15 6.06 0.26
N LEU A 81 -7.42 4.95 0.31
CA LEU A 81 -7.98 3.60 0.33
C LEU A 81 -8.91 3.37 1.54
N LYS A 82 -8.61 4.00 2.68
CA LYS A 82 -9.45 3.90 3.88
C LYS A 82 -10.82 4.55 3.68
N GLN A 83 -10.86 5.71 3.02
CA GLN A 83 -12.12 6.36 2.64
C GLN A 83 -12.88 5.54 1.61
N LEU A 84 -12.20 5.04 0.57
CA LEU A 84 -12.80 4.19 -0.46
C LEU A 84 -13.51 3.00 0.18
N THR A 85 -12.79 2.20 0.96
CA THR A 85 -13.32 0.97 1.56
C THR A 85 -14.26 1.20 2.76
N SER A 86 -14.56 2.45 3.13
CA SER A 86 -15.35 2.76 4.33
C SER A 86 -16.85 2.45 4.20
N SER A 87 -17.39 2.58 3.00
CA SER A 87 -18.81 2.42 2.70
C SER A 87 -19.08 1.22 1.80
N LYS A 88 -20.32 0.76 1.83
CA LYS A 88 -20.80 -0.27 0.90
C LYS A 88 -21.01 0.34 -0.48
N CYS A 89 -20.67 -0.41 -1.52
CA CYS A 89 -20.83 0.01 -2.90
C CYS A 89 -22.23 -0.33 -3.40
N MET A 90 -22.93 0.66 -3.93
CA MET A 90 -24.25 0.47 -4.55
C MET A 90 -24.19 -0.42 -5.80
N ARG A 91 -23.05 -0.45 -6.51
CA ARG A 91 -22.88 -1.21 -7.76
C ARG A 91 -21.94 -2.42 -7.59
N HIS A 92 -21.88 -3.00 -6.39
CA HIS A 92 -21.01 -4.14 -6.10
C HIS A 92 -21.39 -5.37 -6.95
N SER A 93 -20.42 -6.21 -7.32
CA SER A 93 -20.63 -7.40 -8.17
C SER A 93 -21.64 -8.39 -7.58
N ASN A 94 -21.64 -8.53 -6.25
CA ASN A 94 -22.55 -9.42 -5.53
C ASN A 94 -23.96 -8.83 -5.32
N GLY A 95 -24.26 -7.68 -5.93
CA GLY A 95 -25.53 -6.97 -5.80
C GLY A 95 -25.45 -5.69 -4.97
N ASN A 96 -26.52 -4.91 -5.02
CA ASN A 96 -26.56 -3.56 -4.45
C ASN A 96 -26.27 -3.58 -2.94
N TYR A 97 -25.23 -2.84 -2.52
CA TYR A 97 -24.77 -2.75 -1.13
C TYR A 97 -24.44 -4.11 -0.47
N LYS A 98 -24.09 -5.13 -1.26
CA LYS A 98 -23.65 -6.45 -0.76
C LYS A 98 -22.14 -6.57 -0.53
N GLY A 99 -21.38 -5.51 -0.78
CA GLY A 99 -19.94 -5.46 -0.49
C GLY A 99 -19.41 -4.03 -0.39
N TYR A 100 -18.18 -3.87 0.09
CA TYR A 100 -17.49 -2.59 0.19
C TYR A 100 -16.97 -2.14 -1.18
N HIS A 101 -16.69 -0.85 -1.34
CA HIS A 101 -15.90 -0.43 -2.50
C HIS A 101 -14.53 -1.10 -2.47
N SER A 102 -14.03 -1.47 -3.66
CA SER A 102 -12.70 -2.05 -3.86
C SER A 102 -11.92 -1.19 -4.87
N PRO A 103 -10.61 -0.95 -4.65
CA PRO A 103 -9.80 -0.12 -5.52
C PRO A 103 -9.58 -0.78 -6.89
N ALA A 104 -9.54 0.04 -7.93
CA ALA A 104 -8.94 -0.34 -9.20
C ALA A 104 -7.41 -0.28 -9.09
N LEU A 105 -6.73 -1.25 -9.72
CA LEU A 105 -5.27 -1.32 -9.76
C LEU A 105 -4.70 -0.25 -10.70
#